data_AF-A0A7W1UH94-F1
#
_entry.id   AF-A0A7W1UH94-F1
#
_cell.length_a   1.000
_cell.length_b   1.000
_cell.length_c   1.000
_cell.angle_alpha   90.00
_cell.angle_beta   90.00
_cell.angle_gamma   90.00
#
_symmetry.space_group_name_H-M   'P 1'
#
loop_
_entity.id
_entity.type
_entity.pdbx_description
1 polymer ?
#
loop_
_entity_poly.entity_id
_entity_poly.type
_entity_poly.pdbx_seq_one_letter_code
_entity_poly.pdbx_strand_id
1 'polypeptide(L)'
;MSQDIPVVPTFTPELRTRLDKLVGNFDWQLDNPMHTPRPIAQTGILEQIGSTLWEASGLTAPELFQKIGEARIKQTPARLVISGPSDQQYPWELLYHGDNQLGSLGQHAWCTVTRCVCDKPTRAPDLWPLPARILLFISSPEDLNPERNRLDFEEEEALLFTALDRSLQEEKVIIDVAEDGTLPTLLSRLEQQPYHVLILSMHGIENGLLFEDEKIWTGKLVAGSALAKQLDHLPPGHRPELLVVSACRSAKAEESAQSLSSVTQILHEQGIARVLGMRLSVQDKAASAFNAELFRRISLGDSLGRALALARETLARGGWLNPADSAGQISHPGDPFAQWTLPVLFDSTVDAPLIDVTRKSQTFPAAHSPPSTFMIGEHVLPVLSRGAFIGRRAQIRQHLKKFIEGTEPALMFTGHGGWERPHWQDTLPNGFSNLTRQIG
;
A
#
# COMPACT_ATOMS: atom_id res chain seq x y z
N MET A 1 -22.46 -14.94 -15.52
CA MET A 1 -23.18 -13.69 -15.16
C MET A 1 -22.31 -12.93 -14.18
N SER A 2 -22.07 -11.64 -14.43
CA SER A 2 -21.22 -10.80 -13.58
C SER A 2 -21.69 -10.83 -12.12
N GLN A 3 -20.76 -10.85 -11.17
CA GLN A 3 -21.03 -10.65 -9.74
C GLN A 3 -21.17 -9.16 -9.38
N ASP A 4 -21.06 -8.29 -10.38
CA ASP A 4 -21.19 -6.85 -10.21
C ASP A 4 -22.66 -6.45 -9.98
N ILE A 5 -22.83 -5.56 -9.00
CA ILE A 5 -24.07 -4.88 -8.66
C ILE A 5 -23.78 -3.39 -8.86
N PRO A 6 -24.31 -2.77 -9.93
CA PRO A 6 -24.12 -1.35 -10.13
C PRO A 6 -24.83 -0.57 -9.02
N VAL A 7 -24.11 0.31 -8.35
CA VAL A 7 -24.68 1.26 -7.39
C VAL A 7 -24.71 2.60 -8.08
N VAL A 8 -25.92 3.10 -8.34
CA VAL A 8 -26.17 4.44 -8.89
C VAL A 8 -26.82 5.26 -7.78
N PRO A 9 -26.02 6.03 -7.02
CA PRO A 9 -26.52 6.74 -5.86
C PRO A 9 -27.60 7.76 -6.23
N THR A 10 -28.69 7.77 -5.46
CA THR A 10 -29.72 8.81 -5.58
C THR A 10 -29.80 9.58 -4.27
N PHE A 11 -29.41 10.87 -4.33
CA PHE A 11 -29.40 11.74 -3.16
C PHE A 11 -30.51 12.79 -3.28
N THR A 12 -31.45 12.81 -2.32
CA THR A 12 -32.28 14.01 -2.12
C THR A 12 -31.42 15.16 -1.57
N PRO A 13 -31.79 16.43 -1.78
CA PRO A 13 -31.05 17.57 -1.23
C PRO A 13 -30.82 17.47 0.29
N GLU A 14 -31.82 16.98 1.02
CA GLU A 14 -31.75 16.80 2.47
C GLU A 14 -30.77 15.69 2.85
N LEU A 15 -30.81 14.56 2.14
CA LEU A 15 -29.92 13.43 2.39
C LEU A 15 -28.47 13.79 2.08
N ARG A 16 -28.23 14.51 0.98
CA ARG A 16 -26.89 15.03 0.62
C ARG A 16 -26.35 15.95 1.70
N THR A 17 -27.14 16.94 2.13
CA THR A 17 -26.74 17.89 3.18
C THR A 17 -26.40 17.19 4.50
N ARG A 18 -27.20 16.19 4.89
CA ARG A 18 -26.94 15.36 6.07
C ARG A 18 -25.64 14.58 5.93
N LEU A 19 -25.45 13.92 4.79
CA LEU A 19 -24.26 13.11 4.52
C LEU A 19 -22.99 13.95 4.48
N ASP A 20 -23.00 15.10 3.79
CA ASP A 20 -21.87 16.02 3.72
C ASP A 20 -21.42 16.48 5.12
N LYS A 21 -22.38 16.79 6.00
CA LYS A 21 -22.08 17.16 7.39
C LYS A 21 -21.46 16.00 8.18
N LEU A 22 -21.99 14.79 8.03
CA LEU A 22 -21.48 13.60 8.73
C LEU A 22 -20.07 13.23 8.24
N VAL A 23 -19.88 13.18 6.92
CA VAL A 23 -18.59 12.86 6.29
C VAL A 23 -17.57 13.94 6.58
N GLY A 24 -17.93 15.23 6.52
CA GLY A 24 -17.01 16.32 6.88
C GLY A 24 -16.53 16.25 8.32
N ASN A 25 -17.41 15.92 9.28
CA ASN A 25 -17.01 15.69 10.66
C ASN A 25 -16.12 14.45 10.80
N PHE A 26 -16.48 13.35 10.15
CA PHE A 26 -15.70 12.11 10.17
C PHE A 26 -14.30 12.29 9.59
N ASP A 27 -14.19 12.85 8.39
CA ASP A 27 -12.92 13.08 7.70
C ASP A 27 -12.05 14.08 8.50
N TRP A 28 -12.64 15.14 9.09
CA TRP A 28 -11.91 16.06 9.98
C TRP A 28 -11.35 15.37 11.23
N GLN A 29 -12.10 14.44 11.83
CA GLN A 29 -11.62 13.69 12.99
C GLN A 29 -10.51 12.70 12.61
N LEU A 30 -10.61 12.06 11.44
CA LEU A 30 -9.62 11.11 10.93
C LEU A 30 -8.30 11.76 10.52
N ASP A 31 -8.36 12.88 9.81
CA ASP A 31 -7.20 13.54 9.19
C ASP A 31 -6.46 14.50 10.16
N ASN A 32 -6.89 14.57 11.43
CA ASN A 32 -6.53 15.60 12.40
C ASN A 32 -5.06 16.13 12.29
N PRO A 33 -4.84 17.42 11.96
CA PRO A 33 -3.53 18.00 11.63
C PRO A 33 -2.56 18.18 12.83
N MET A 34 -2.92 17.69 14.02
CA MET A 34 -2.12 17.84 15.25
C MET A 34 -1.79 16.46 15.86
N HIS A 35 -1.24 15.56 15.04
CA HIS A 35 -0.44 14.35 15.37
C HIS A 35 -1.00 13.36 16.43
N THR A 36 -2.26 13.46 16.85
CA THR A 36 -2.91 12.46 17.71
C THR A 36 -4.26 12.06 17.13
N PRO A 37 -4.33 10.88 16.47
CA PRO A 37 -5.59 10.28 16.05
C PRO A 37 -6.54 10.18 17.25
N ARG A 38 -7.80 10.57 17.07
CA ARG A 38 -8.82 10.40 18.13
C ARG A 38 -9.56 9.08 17.92
N PRO A 39 -9.95 8.37 18.99
CA PRO A 39 -10.83 7.21 18.86
C PRO A 39 -12.22 7.68 18.36
N ILE A 40 -12.54 7.39 17.09
CA ILE A 40 -13.77 7.85 16.40
C ILE A 40 -14.77 6.71 16.22
N ALA A 41 -14.29 5.47 16.13
CA ALA A 41 -15.14 4.31 15.90
C ALA A 41 -16.24 4.13 16.97
N GLN A 42 -16.04 4.71 18.16
CA GLN A 42 -16.97 4.62 19.29
C GLN A 42 -18.08 5.67 19.29
N THR A 43 -18.09 6.59 18.31
CA THR A 43 -19.06 7.71 18.27
C THR A 43 -20.39 7.33 17.60
N GLY A 44 -20.49 6.13 17.01
CA GLY A 44 -21.63 5.71 16.18
C GLY A 44 -21.71 6.42 14.83
N ILE A 45 -20.70 7.24 14.48
CA ILE A 45 -20.67 8.02 13.24
C ILE A 45 -20.53 7.12 12.01
N LEU A 46 -19.85 5.98 12.13
CA LEU A 46 -19.63 5.04 11.03
C LEU A 46 -20.95 4.43 10.58
N GLU A 47 -21.78 3.96 11.51
CA GLU A 47 -23.09 3.38 11.25
C GLU A 47 -24.08 4.43 10.74
N GLN A 48 -24.00 5.68 11.22
CA GLN A 48 -24.83 6.79 10.72
C GLN A 48 -24.51 7.13 9.26
N ILE A 49 -23.23 7.26 8.93
CA ILE A 49 -22.78 7.45 7.54
C ILE A 49 -23.19 6.25 6.71
N GLY A 50 -22.89 5.04 7.18
CA GLY A 50 -23.18 3.80 6.49
C GLY A 50 -24.66 3.56 6.18
N SER A 51 -25.53 3.84 7.14
CA SER A 51 -26.99 3.74 6.97
C SER A 51 -27.52 4.80 6.01
N THR A 52 -26.93 6.00 6.02
CA THR A 52 -27.27 7.07 5.06
C THR A 52 -26.84 6.71 3.64
N LEU A 53 -25.65 6.12 3.48
CA LEU A 53 -25.16 5.62 2.20
C LEU A 53 -26.01 4.44 1.71
N TRP A 54 -26.46 3.56 2.61
CA TRP A 54 -27.37 2.47 2.27
C TRP A 54 -28.69 3.02 1.71
N GLU A 55 -29.30 4.00 2.37
CA GLU A 55 -30.50 4.69 1.89
C GLU A 55 -30.31 5.29 0.48
N ALA A 56 -29.16 5.93 0.24
CA ALA A 56 -28.84 6.52 -1.06
C ALA A 56 -28.49 5.50 -2.15
N SER A 57 -28.04 4.30 -1.78
CA SER A 57 -27.52 3.29 -2.72
C SER A 57 -28.61 2.64 -3.58
N GLY A 58 -29.86 2.64 -3.11
CA GLY A 58 -30.96 1.89 -3.72
C GLY A 58 -30.85 0.36 -3.59
N LEU A 59 -29.86 -0.14 -2.85
CA LEU A 59 -29.69 -1.57 -2.60
C LEU A 59 -30.82 -2.12 -1.73
N THR A 60 -31.17 -3.39 -1.97
CA THR A 60 -32.12 -4.12 -1.12
C THR A 60 -31.43 -5.30 -0.43
N ALA A 61 -31.78 -5.53 0.84
CA ALA A 61 -31.20 -6.63 1.59
C ALA A 61 -31.46 -8.01 0.95
N PRO A 62 -32.67 -8.34 0.44
CA PRO A 62 -32.92 -9.63 -0.22
C PRO A 62 -32.04 -9.88 -1.45
N GLU A 63 -31.85 -8.87 -2.29
CA GLU A 63 -30.97 -8.96 -3.46
C GLU A 63 -29.52 -9.21 -3.03
N LEU A 64 -29.05 -8.46 -2.03
CA LEU A 64 -27.68 -8.58 -1.55
C LEU A 64 -27.42 -9.95 -0.89
N PHE A 65 -28.38 -10.47 -0.13
CA PHE A 65 -28.31 -11.83 0.42
C PHE A 65 -28.18 -12.89 -0.66
N GLN A 66 -29.00 -12.80 -1.71
CA GLN A 66 -28.92 -13.71 -2.84
C GLN A 66 -27.53 -13.64 -3.50
N LYS A 67 -27.04 -12.43 -3.77
CA LYS A 67 -25.73 -12.20 -4.41
C LYS A 67 -24.58 -12.71 -3.57
N ILE A 68 -24.59 -12.46 -2.26
CA ILE A 68 -23.60 -12.99 -1.32
C ILE A 68 -23.67 -14.53 -1.27
N GLY A 69 -24.86 -15.13 -1.33
CA GLY A 69 -25.04 -16.58 -1.40
C GLY A 69 -24.43 -17.17 -2.67
N GLU A 70 -24.68 -16.57 -3.82
CA GLU A 70 -24.05 -16.96 -5.09
C GLU A 70 -22.53 -16.78 -5.06
N ALA A 71 -22.05 -15.69 -4.48
CA ALA A 71 -20.63 -15.38 -4.34
C ALA A 71 -19.88 -16.46 -3.54
N ARG A 72 -20.49 -16.95 -2.45
CA ARG A 72 -19.94 -18.06 -1.64
C ARG A 72 -19.84 -19.36 -2.44
N ILE A 73 -20.84 -19.68 -3.26
CA ILE A 73 -20.82 -20.89 -4.09
C ILE A 73 -19.75 -20.79 -5.19
N LYS A 74 -19.63 -19.62 -5.82
CA LYS A 74 -18.69 -19.36 -6.91
C LYS A 74 -17.26 -19.07 -6.44
N GLN A 75 -17.06 -18.85 -5.15
CA GLN A 75 -15.78 -18.41 -4.57
C GLN A 75 -15.27 -17.09 -5.20
N THR A 76 -16.20 -16.17 -5.50
CA THR A 76 -15.90 -14.82 -6.03
C THR A 76 -16.86 -13.85 -5.37
N PRO A 77 -16.38 -12.81 -4.65
CA PRO A 77 -17.26 -11.91 -3.90
C PRO A 77 -18.22 -11.15 -4.82
N ALA A 78 -19.39 -10.80 -4.29
CA ALA A 78 -20.27 -9.84 -4.91
C ALA A 78 -19.58 -8.46 -4.92
N ARG A 79 -19.68 -7.71 -6.01
CA ARG A 79 -18.98 -6.42 -6.14
C ARG A 79 -19.96 -5.28 -6.32
N LEU A 80 -20.01 -4.38 -5.36
CA LEU A 80 -20.76 -3.12 -5.43
C LEU A 80 -19.93 -2.11 -6.22
N VAL A 81 -20.35 -1.79 -7.44
CA VAL A 81 -19.62 -0.89 -8.34
C VAL A 81 -20.26 0.49 -8.27
N ILE A 82 -19.61 1.41 -7.56
CA ILE A 82 -20.04 2.81 -7.46
C ILE A 82 -19.81 3.50 -8.79
N SER A 83 -20.91 3.88 -9.44
CA SER A 83 -20.91 4.55 -10.74
C SER A 83 -21.19 6.05 -10.59
N GLY A 84 -20.63 6.86 -11.49
CA GLY A 84 -20.85 8.31 -11.56
C GLY A 84 -19.71 9.13 -10.92
N PRO A 85 -19.19 10.19 -11.58
CA PRO A 85 -17.99 10.89 -11.14
C PRO A 85 -18.19 11.77 -9.89
N SER A 86 -19.41 12.26 -9.66
CA SER A 86 -19.73 13.23 -8.59
C SER A 86 -19.75 12.66 -7.18
N ASP A 87 -19.88 11.34 -7.02
CA ASP A 87 -20.18 10.73 -5.74
C ASP A 87 -19.10 9.73 -5.27
N GLN A 88 -17.97 9.65 -6.01
CA GLN A 88 -16.83 8.78 -5.70
C GLN A 88 -16.15 9.14 -4.36
N GLN A 89 -16.25 10.40 -3.94
CA GLN A 89 -15.59 10.94 -2.76
C GLN A 89 -16.11 10.40 -1.42
N TYR A 90 -17.36 9.92 -1.39
CA TYR A 90 -17.96 9.40 -0.17
C TYR A 90 -17.31 8.07 0.26
N PRO A 91 -17.30 7.77 1.58
CA PRO A 91 -16.77 6.51 2.11
C PRO A 91 -17.75 5.35 1.89
N TRP A 92 -17.93 4.91 0.65
CA TRP A 92 -18.81 3.78 0.31
C TRP A 92 -18.45 2.48 1.03
N GLU A 93 -17.21 2.36 1.48
CA GLU A 93 -16.72 1.32 2.39
C GLU A 93 -17.49 1.22 3.70
N LEU A 94 -18.10 2.33 4.14
CA LEU A 94 -18.93 2.39 5.35
C LEU A 94 -20.34 1.88 5.14
N LEU A 95 -20.75 1.49 3.92
CA LEU A 95 -22.08 0.93 3.67
C LEU A 95 -22.46 -0.09 4.76
N TYR A 96 -23.55 0.22 5.45
CA TYR A 96 -23.98 -0.51 6.64
C TYR A 96 -25.47 -0.80 6.57
N HIS A 97 -25.83 -2.03 6.92
CA HIS A 97 -27.22 -2.44 7.11
C HIS A 97 -27.39 -3.02 8.51
N GLY A 98 -28.53 -2.71 9.16
CA GLY A 98 -28.81 -3.13 10.54
C GLY A 98 -29.07 -4.63 10.72
N ASP A 99 -29.16 -5.40 9.64
CA ASP A 99 -29.22 -6.86 9.71
C ASP A 99 -27.83 -7.44 10.02
N ASN A 100 -27.73 -8.24 11.09
CA ASN A 100 -26.48 -8.82 11.56
C ASN A 100 -25.75 -9.69 10.53
N GLN A 101 -26.45 -10.22 9.52
CA GLN A 101 -25.83 -11.01 8.45
C GLN A 101 -25.18 -10.15 7.37
N LEU A 102 -25.58 -8.87 7.24
CA LEU A 102 -24.97 -7.92 6.31
C LEU A 102 -23.97 -7.02 7.03
N GLY A 103 -24.39 -6.36 8.12
CA GLY A 103 -23.55 -5.46 8.91
C GLY A 103 -22.81 -4.44 8.05
N SER A 104 -21.51 -4.28 8.30
CA SER A 104 -20.62 -3.43 7.50
C SER A 104 -20.13 -4.18 6.25
N LEU A 105 -20.54 -3.71 5.08
CA LEU A 105 -20.23 -4.37 3.81
C LEU A 105 -18.76 -4.24 3.41
N GLY A 106 -18.09 -3.16 3.81
CA GLY A 106 -16.66 -2.97 3.54
C GLY A 106 -15.76 -4.03 4.19
N GLN A 107 -16.25 -4.73 5.22
CA GLN A 107 -15.54 -5.80 5.94
C GLN A 107 -16.07 -7.20 5.60
N HIS A 108 -17.12 -7.31 4.77
CA HIS A 108 -17.79 -8.58 4.53
C HIS A 108 -17.01 -9.42 3.51
N ALA A 109 -16.45 -10.57 3.90
CA ALA A 109 -15.55 -11.38 3.07
C ALA A 109 -16.05 -11.81 1.68
N TRP A 110 -17.37 -11.75 1.43
CA TRP A 110 -18.01 -12.09 0.15
C TRP A 110 -18.72 -10.91 -0.52
N CYS A 111 -18.46 -9.69 -0.07
CA CYS A 111 -18.94 -8.45 -0.66
C CYS A 111 -17.77 -7.45 -0.70
N THR A 112 -17.52 -6.84 -1.85
CA THR A 112 -16.50 -5.80 -1.98
C THR A 112 -17.09 -4.56 -2.61
N VAL A 113 -16.57 -3.39 -2.23
CA VAL A 113 -16.97 -2.10 -2.77
C VAL A 113 -15.84 -1.59 -3.65
N THR A 114 -16.15 -1.28 -4.91
CA THR A 114 -15.19 -0.74 -5.88
C THR A 114 -15.77 0.46 -6.59
N ARG A 115 -14.87 1.28 -7.14
CA ARG A 115 -15.19 2.45 -7.94
C ARG A 115 -14.78 2.19 -9.39
N CYS A 116 -15.60 2.63 -10.34
CA CYS A 116 -15.24 2.59 -11.76
C CYS A 116 -15.63 3.94 -12.39
N VAL A 117 -14.62 4.67 -12.89
CA VAL A 117 -14.80 6.00 -13.49
C VAL A 117 -14.49 6.04 -14.99
N CYS A 118 -14.18 4.89 -15.60
CA CYS A 118 -14.02 4.76 -17.03
C CYS A 118 -15.08 3.82 -17.61
N ASP A 119 -15.76 4.26 -18.67
CA ASP A 119 -16.55 3.34 -19.49
C ASP A 119 -15.58 2.49 -20.33
N LYS A 120 -15.69 1.16 -20.23
CA LYS A 120 -15.21 0.07 -21.14
C LYS A 120 -14.45 -1.05 -20.39
N PRO A 121 -14.06 -2.10 -21.14
CA PRO A 121 -14.53 -3.47 -21.01
C PRO A 121 -13.95 -4.18 -19.78
N THR A 122 -14.79 -5.00 -19.13
CA THR A 122 -14.43 -5.85 -18.00
C THR A 122 -13.48 -6.97 -18.46
N ARG A 123 -12.17 -6.68 -18.56
CA ARG A 123 -11.13 -7.66 -18.87
C ARG A 123 -10.89 -8.53 -17.63
N ALA A 124 -10.61 -9.82 -17.81
CA ALA A 124 -10.02 -10.62 -16.74
C ALA A 124 -8.54 -10.22 -16.54
N PRO A 125 -8.03 -10.19 -15.29
CA PRO A 125 -6.60 -10.03 -15.07
C PRO A 125 -5.82 -11.10 -15.82
N ASP A 126 -4.64 -10.75 -16.27
CA ASP A 126 -3.65 -11.78 -16.59
C ASP A 126 -3.25 -12.44 -15.26
N LEU A 127 -3.45 -13.75 -15.13
CA LEU A 127 -3.01 -14.48 -13.95
C LEU A 127 -1.52 -14.74 -14.04
N TRP A 128 -0.78 -14.21 -13.10
CA TRP A 128 0.66 -14.36 -13.09
C TRP A 128 1.12 -15.54 -12.24
N PRO A 129 2.21 -16.23 -12.60
CA PRO A 129 2.74 -17.31 -11.78
C PRO A 129 3.32 -16.81 -10.45
N LEU A 130 3.42 -17.70 -9.47
CA LEU A 130 4.21 -17.46 -8.26
C LEU A 130 5.72 -17.41 -8.55
N PRO A 131 6.51 -16.67 -7.73
CA PRO A 131 6.07 -15.76 -6.66
C PRO A 131 5.47 -14.43 -7.13
N ALA A 132 4.59 -13.85 -6.30
CA ALA A 132 4.11 -12.49 -6.46
C ALA A 132 5.25 -11.48 -6.19
N ARG A 133 5.71 -10.83 -7.25
CA ARG A 133 6.71 -9.76 -7.20
C ARG A 133 6.10 -8.39 -6.91
N ILE A 134 6.56 -7.77 -5.84
CA ILE A 134 6.13 -6.47 -5.34
C ILE A 134 7.34 -5.52 -5.43
N LEU A 135 7.16 -4.35 -6.04
CA LEU A 135 8.10 -3.24 -5.93
C LEU A 135 7.60 -2.29 -4.84
N LEU A 136 8.33 -2.20 -3.73
CA LEU A 136 8.16 -1.15 -2.73
C LEU A 136 8.98 0.07 -3.13
N PHE A 137 8.29 1.17 -3.40
CA PHE A 137 8.90 2.44 -3.78
C PHE A 137 8.50 3.50 -2.75
N ILE A 138 9.49 3.97 -2.00
CA ILE A 138 9.29 4.98 -0.95
C ILE A 138 9.96 6.28 -1.38
N SER A 139 9.23 7.39 -1.27
CA SER A 139 9.78 8.74 -1.48
C SER A 139 9.71 9.54 -0.19
N SER A 140 10.88 9.95 0.32
CA SER A 140 10.99 10.68 1.58
C SER A 140 11.93 11.89 1.41
N PRO A 141 11.47 12.96 0.74
CA PRO A 141 12.32 14.11 0.42
C PRO A 141 12.92 14.83 1.64
N GLU A 142 14.15 15.34 1.48
CA GLU A 142 14.95 15.95 2.55
C GLU A 142 14.47 17.35 2.99
N ASP A 143 13.65 18.04 2.20
CA ASP A 143 13.06 19.32 2.59
C ASP A 143 11.79 19.17 3.44
N LEU A 144 11.30 17.94 3.63
CA LEU A 144 10.19 17.66 4.54
C LEU A 144 10.68 17.64 5.99
N ASN A 145 9.84 18.13 6.90
CA ASN A 145 10.12 18.11 8.34
C ASN A 145 10.31 16.65 8.82
N PRO A 146 11.47 16.29 9.39
CA PRO A 146 11.78 14.91 9.82
C PRO A 146 10.79 14.31 10.82
N GLU A 147 10.24 15.12 11.72
CA GLU A 147 9.38 14.66 12.82
C GLU A 147 7.90 14.58 12.44
N ARG A 148 7.49 15.34 11.43
CA ARG A 148 6.07 15.52 11.10
C ARG A 148 5.67 14.96 9.75
N ASN A 149 6.55 15.10 8.77
CA ASN A 149 6.22 14.95 7.35
C ASN A 149 7.18 14.04 6.62
N ARG A 150 8.26 13.55 7.24
CA ARG A 150 9.16 12.61 6.59
C ARG A 150 8.70 11.20 6.91
N LEU A 151 8.57 10.37 5.89
CA LEU A 151 8.25 8.95 6.08
C LEU A 151 9.47 8.26 6.68
N ASP A 152 9.24 7.46 7.73
CA ASP A 152 10.21 6.52 8.27
C ASP A 152 10.23 5.28 7.36
N PHE A 153 10.94 5.42 6.24
CA PHE A 153 11.01 4.37 5.23
C PHE A 153 11.65 3.09 5.78
N GLU A 154 12.51 3.20 6.79
CA GLU A 154 13.11 2.05 7.47
C GLU A 154 12.08 1.26 8.28
N GLU A 155 11.23 1.97 9.04
CA GLU A 155 10.10 1.35 9.75
C GLU A 155 9.09 0.76 8.76
N GLU A 156 8.72 1.47 7.69
CA GLU A 156 7.80 0.95 6.65
C GLU A 156 8.32 -0.33 5.98
N GLU A 157 9.59 -0.35 5.58
CA GLU A 157 10.24 -1.55 5.04
C GLU A 157 10.18 -2.68 6.08
N ALA A 158 10.65 -2.44 7.30
CA ALA A 158 10.70 -3.45 8.35
C ALA A 158 9.32 -4.03 8.67
N LEU A 159 8.29 -3.18 8.75
CA LEU A 159 6.91 -3.60 8.99
C LEU A 159 6.37 -4.47 7.86
N LEU A 160 6.60 -4.10 6.59
CA LEU A 160 6.16 -4.89 5.45
C LEU A 160 6.86 -6.25 5.38
N PHE A 161 8.19 -6.28 5.55
CA PHE A 161 8.97 -7.52 5.56
C PHE A 161 8.55 -8.44 6.71
N THR A 162 8.40 -7.90 7.92
CA THR A 162 7.95 -8.67 9.09
C THR A 162 6.57 -9.26 8.86
N ALA A 163 5.66 -8.47 8.32
CA ALA A 163 4.28 -8.88 8.16
C ALA A 163 4.09 -9.86 6.96
N LEU A 164 5.04 -9.91 6.03
CA LEU A 164 5.10 -10.89 4.94
C LEU A 164 6.14 -12.00 5.15
N ASP A 165 6.80 -12.07 6.30
CA ASP A 165 7.89 -13.01 6.61
C ASP A 165 7.58 -14.45 6.21
N ARG A 166 6.40 -14.95 6.60
CA ARG A 166 5.97 -16.29 6.22
C ARG A 166 5.82 -16.48 4.70
N SER A 167 5.27 -15.49 3.99
CA SER A 167 5.10 -15.58 2.52
C SER A 167 6.44 -15.51 1.79
N LEU A 168 7.42 -14.81 2.37
CA LEU A 168 8.80 -14.75 1.88
C LEU A 168 9.52 -16.09 2.10
N GLN A 169 9.41 -16.67 3.29
CA GLN A 169 9.97 -18.00 3.62
C GLN A 169 9.40 -19.12 2.76
N GLU A 170 8.10 -19.03 2.42
CA GLU A 170 7.43 -19.99 1.53
C GLU A 170 7.68 -19.71 0.03
N GLU A 171 8.52 -18.73 -0.32
CA GLU A 171 8.82 -18.30 -1.70
C GLU A 171 7.55 -17.98 -2.52
N LYS A 172 6.51 -17.45 -1.85
CA LYS A 172 5.25 -17.04 -2.49
C LYS A 172 5.25 -15.58 -2.90
N VAL A 173 6.08 -14.77 -2.24
CA VAL A 173 6.22 -13.33 -2.50
C VAL A 173 7.69 -13.00 -2.63
N ILE A 174 8.02 -12.06 -3.50
CA ILE A 174 9.32 -11.39 -3.56
C ILE A 174 9.06 -9.90 -3.42
N ILE A 175 9.80 -9.23 -2.54
CA ILE A 175 9.76 -7.79 -2.36
C ILE A 175 11.09 -7.22 -2.84
N ASP A 176 11.04 -6.37 -3.87
CA ASP A 176 12.15 -5.52 -4.28
C ASP A 176 11.90 -4.12 -3.73
N VAL A 177 12.95 -3.46 -3.23
CA VAL A 177 12.89 -2.09 -2.71
C VAL A 177 13.72 -1.17 -3.62
N ALA A 178 13.15 -0.02 -3.96
CA ALA A 178 13.87 1.02 -4.69
C ALA A 178 14.91 1.73 -3.81
N GLU A 179 16.05 2.06 -4.39
CA GLU A 179 17.20 2.66 -3.70
C GLU A 179 16.93 4.11 -3.27
N ASP A 180 16.05 4.77 -4.01
CA ASP A 180 15.64 6.13 -3.78
C ASP A 180 14.19 6.39 -4.21
N GLY A 181 13.72 7.62 -3.96
CA GLY A 181 12.38 8.07 -4.25
C GLY A 181 12.29 8.85 -5.56
N THR A 182 13.27 8.70 -6.47
CA THR A 182 13.30 9.47 -7.72
C THR A 182 12.51 8.77 -8.82
N LEU A 183 11.88 9.56 -9.70
CA LEU A 183 11.10 9.03 -10.81
C LEU A 183 11.95 8.19 -11.80
N PRO A 184 13.19 8.58 -12.16
CA PRO A 184 14.02 7.75 -13.03
C PRO A 184 14.34 6.37 -12.44
N THR A 185 14.61 6.28 -11.13
CA THR A 185 14.81 4.98 -10.47
C THR A 185 13.57 4.11 -10.57
N LEU A 186 12.38 4.67 -10.31
CA LEU A 186 11.12 3.92 -10.49
C LEU A 186 11.00 3.35 -11.91
N LEU A 187 11.15 4.21 -12.92
CA LEU A 187 11.00 3.80 -14.32
C LEU A 187 12.05 2.76 -14.72
N SER A 188 13.32 2.96 -14.35
CA SER A 188 14.39 2.02 -14.65
C SER A 188 14.13 0.65 -14.04
N ARG A 189 13.63 0.57 -12.80
CA ARG A 189 13.27 -0.71 -12.18
C ARG A 189 12.15 -1.41 -12.93
N LEU A 190 11.09 -0.69 -13.32
CA LEU A 190 9.96 -1.23 -14.08
C LEU A 190 10.36 -1.64 -15.52
N GLU A 191 11.31 -0.94 -16.14
CA GLU A 191 11.85 -1.31 -17.46
C GLU A 191 12.68 -2.59 -17.41
N GLN A 192 13.48 -2.80 -16.36
CA GLN A 192 14.37 -3.96 -16.23
C GLN A 192 13.62 -5.27 -16.01
N GLN A 193 12.49 -5.25 -15.30
CA GLN A 193 11.70 -6.45 -15.02
C GLN A 193 10.24 -6.12 -14.70
N PRO A 194 9.30 -7.04 -14.99
CA PRO A 194 7.89 -6.84 -14.65
C PRO A 194 7.63 -7.03 -13.15
N TYR A 195 6.69 -6.24 -12.64
CA TYR A 195 6.15 -6.38 -11.28
C TYR A 195 4.64 -6.54 -11.34
N HIS A 196 4.12 -7.36 -10.43
CA HIS A 196 2.67 -7.57 -10.29
C HIS A 196 2.04 -6.39 -9.57
N VAL A 197 2.74 -5.93 -8.54
CA VAL A 197 2.30 -4.88 -7.65
C VAL A 197 3.40 -3.83 -7.55
N LEU A 198 3.01 -2.57 -7.68
CA LEU A 198 3.82 -1.43 -7.29
C LEU A 198 3.16 -0.77 -6.08
N ILE A 199 3.90 -0.64 -4.98
CA ILE A 199 3.50 0.13 -3.80
C ILE A 199 4.25 1.45 -3.85
N LEU A 200 3.51 2.55 -3.92
CA LEU A 200 4.00 3.91 -3.80
C LEU A 200 3.70 4.41 -2.39
N SER A 201 4.73 4.45 -1.53
CA SER A 201 4.67 5.10 -0.22
C SER A 201 5.31 6.47 -0.30
N MET A 202 4.49 7.52 -0.36
CA MET A 202 4.98 8.88 -0.62
C MET A 202 3.93 9.93 -0.34
N HIS A 203 4.33 11.20 -0.19
CA HIS A 203 3.35 12.28 -0.01
C HIS A 203 2.59 12.60 -1.29
N GLY A 204 1.29 12.87 -1.14
CA GLY A 204 0.42 13.40 -2.18
C GLY A 204 0.17 14.90 -2.01
N ILE A 205 0.11 15.63 -3.13
CA ILE A 205 -0.28 17.05 -3.18
C ILE A 205 -1.22 17.23 -4.36
N GLU A 206 -2.45 17.69 -4.09
CA GLU A 206 -3.51 17.89 -5.09
C GLU A 206 -3.71 16.65 -5.98
N ASN A 207 -3.24 16.71 -7.22
CA ASN A 207 -3.40 15.70 -8.25
C ASN A 207 -2.07 14.98 -8.58
N GLY A 208 -1.08 15.07 -7.69
CA GLY A 208 0.26 14.54 -7.92
C GLY A 208 0.88 13.88 -6.69
N LEU A 209 2.01 13.22 -6.95
CA LEU A 209 2.82 12.52 -5.96
C LEU A 209 4.19 13.21 -5.86
N LEU A 210 4.71 13.30 -4.64
CA LEU A 210 5.95 13.98 -4.34
C LEU A 210 7.14 13.01 -4.44
N PHE A 211 7.83 13.02 -5.57
CA PHE A 211 9.08 12.29 -5.79
C PHE A 211 10.25 13.07 -5.19
N GLU A 212 11.41 12.43 -5.11
CA GLU A 212 12.67 13.09 -4.79
C GLU A 212 13.34 13.65 -6.06
N ASP A 213 13.96 14.81 -5.95
CA ASP A 213 14.87 15.33 -6.97
C ASP A 213 16.22 14.59 -6.94
N GLU A 214 16.74 14.22 -8.11
CA GLU A 214 17.96 13.41 -8.28
C GLU A 214 19.24 14.08 -7.75
N LYS A 215 19.26 15.41 -7.66
CA LYS A 215 20.48 16.16 -7.33
C LYS A 215 20.44 16.71 -5.92
N ILE A 216 19.31 17.30 -5.56
CA ILE A 216 19.16 18.04 -4.29
C ILE A 216 18.28 17.32 -3.27
N TRP A 217 17.67 16.17 -3.63
CA TRP A 217 16.88 15.31 -2.74
C TRP A 217 15.64 15.98 -2.12
N THR A 218 15.24 17.13 -2.65
CA THR A 218 14.01 17.84 -2.26
C THR A 218 12.79 17.30 -3.01
N GLY A 219 11.60 17.64 -2.53
CA GLY A 219 10.35 17.21 -3.13
C GLY A 219 10.17 17.78 -4.55
N LYS A 220 9.85 16.89 -5.49
CA LYS A 220 9.51 17.18 -6.88
C LYS A 220 8.11 16.62 -7.15
N LEU A 221 7.14 17.52 -7.32
CA LEU A 221 5.77 17.13 -7.60
C LEU A 221 5.66 16.57 -9.02
N VAL A 222 5.14 15.36 -9.15
CA VAL A 222 4.80 14.72 -10.42
C VAL A 222 3.30 14.53 -10.46
N ALA A 223 2.64 15.16 -11.44
CA ALA A 223 1.21 14.97 -11.65
C ALA A 223 0.88 13.49 -11.93
N GLY A 224 -0.22 12.98 -11.39
CA GLY A 224 -0.66 11.60 -11.61
C GLY A 224 -0.86 11.28 -13.09
N SER A 225 -1.33 12.25 -13.88
CA SER A 225 -1.45 12.11 -15.34
C SER A 225 -0.10 12.02 -16.05
N ALA A 226 0.92 12.71 -15.55
CA ALA A 226 2.29 12.60 -16.07
C ALA A 226 2.89 11.23 -15.72
N LEU A 227 2.70 10.76 -14.49
CA LEU A 227 3.12 9.42 -14.07
C LEU A 227 2.46 8.33 -14.91
N ALA A 228 1.14 8.38 -15.09
CA ALA A 228 0.42 7.41 -15.91
C ALA A 228 0.96 7.35 -17.35
N LYS A 229 1.22 8.52 -17.96
CA LYS A 229 1.85 8.59 -19.28
C LYS A 229 3.23 7.92 -19.29
N GLN A 230 4.08 8.14 -18.28
CA GLN A 230 5.39 7.46 -18.22
C GLN A 230 5.22 5.94 -18.12
N LEU A 231 4.27 5.46 -17.32
CA LEU A 231 3.97 4.02 -17.20
C LEU A 231 3.46 3.41 -18.52
N ASP A 232 2.79 4.17 -19.37
CA ASP A 232 2.35 3.71 -20.70
C ASP A 232 3.50 3.51 -21.70
N HIS A 233 4.69 4.08 -21.44
CA HIS A 233 5.87 3.88 -22.29
C HIS A 233 6.71 2.66 -21.90
N LEU A 234 6.34 1.96 -20.82
CA LEU A 234 7.03 0.75 -20.39
C LEU A 234 6.88 -0.38 -21.42
N PRO A 235 7.83 -1.34 -21.46
CA PRO A 235 7.70 -2.51 -22.31
C PRO A 235 6.37 -3.26 -22.09
N PRO A 236 5.80 -3.90 -23.13
CA PRO A 236 4.58 -4.68 -22.98
C PRO A 236 4.68 -5.70 -21.84
N GLY A 237 3.72 -5.69 -20.92
CA GLY A 237 3.70 -6.57 -19.74
C GLY A 237 4.46 -6.06 -18.51
N HIS A 238 5.13 -4.91 -18.58
CA HIS A 238 5.85 -4.34 -17.44
C HIS A 238 5.02 -3.35 -16.61
N ARG A 239 3.87 -2.90 -17.14
CA ARG A 239 2.93 -2.09 -16.37
C ARG A 239 2.34 -2.93 -15.22
N PRO A 240 2.43 -2.48 -13.96
CA PRO A 240 1.88 -3.22 -12.83
C PRO A 240 0.37 -3.45 -12.96
N GLU A 241 -0.07 -4.65 -12.60
CA GLU A 241 -1.49 -5.07 -12.64
C GLU A 241 -2.28 -4.48 -11.45
N LEU A 242 -1.57 -4.16 -10.36
CA LEU A 242 -2.08 -3.43 -9.20
C LEU A 242 -1.11 -2.32 -8.80
N LEU A 243 -1.61 -1.09 -8.74
CA LEU A 243 -0.92 0.03 -8.13
C LEU A 243 -1.53 0.32 -6.74
N VAL A 244 -0.71 0.25 -5.69
CA VAL A 244 -1.09 0.66 -4.33
C VAL A 244 -0.47 2.02 -4.06
N VAL A 245 -1.29 3.03 -3.82
CA VAL A 245 -0.89 4.39 -3.49
C VAL A 245 -1.16 4.63 -2.01
N SER A 246 -0.17 4.31 -1.19
CA SER A 246 -0.13 4.61 0.24
C SER A 246 0.39 6.04 0.42
N ALA A 247 -0.39 7.02 -0.04
CA ALA A 247 0.00 8.42 0.05
C ALA A 247 -0.70 9.16 1.18
N CYS A 248 0.07 9.91 1.97
CA CYS A 248 -0.44 10.83 2.99
C CYS A 248 -0.52 12.25 2.41
N ARG A 249 -1.44 13.09 2.93
CA ARG A 249 -1.48 14.51 2.54
C ARG A 249 -0.22 15.18 3.08
N SER A 250 0.53 15.88 2.23
CA SER A 250 1.63 16.70 2.73
C SER A 250 1.08 17.90 3.53
N ALA A 251 1.73 18.30 4.61
CA ALA A 251 1.36 19.51 5.38
C ALA A 251 1.37 20.81 4.55
N LYS A 252 2.03 20.83 3.37
CA LYS A 252 1.98 21.97 2.45
C LYS A 252 0.63 22.11 1.71
N ALA A 253 -0.23 21.09 1.77
CA ALA A 253 -1.51 21.02 1.05
C ALA A 253 -2.75 21.34 1.93
N GLU A 254 -2.56 21.80 3.17
CA GLU A 254 -3.61 22.11 4.15
C GLU A 254 -4.64 23.16 3.67
N GLU A 255 -4.39 23.87 2.56
CA GLU A 255 -5.28 24.91 2.02
C GLU A 255 -6.26 24.43 0.94
N SER A 256 -6.21 23.17 0.47
CA SER A 256 -7.14 22.68 -0.56
C SER A 256 -7.96 21.47 -0.07
N ALA A 257 -9.29 21.59 -0.12
CA ALA A 257 -10.24 20.56 0.32
C ALA A 257 -10.30 19.31 -0.59
N GLN A 258 -9.35 19.13 -1.52
CA GLN A 258 -9.37 18.02 -2.48
C GLN A 258 -8.71 16.77 -1.90
N SER A 259 -9.45 15.65 -1.88
CA SER A 259 -9.10 14.36 -1.28
C SER A 259 -7.97 13.65 -2.05
N LEU A 260 -7.10 12.89 -1.36
CA LEU A 260 -6.06 12.02 -1.94
C LEU A 260 -6.62 10.98 -2.94
N SER A 261 -7.93 10.73 -2.89
CA SER A 261 -8.63 9.95 -3.91
C SER A 261 -8.49 10.52 -5.32
N SER A 262 -8.16 11.82 -5.49
CA SER A 262 -7.99 12.48 -6.79
C SER A 262 -6.86 11.88 -7.63
N VAL A 263 -5.67 11.65 -7.05
CA VAL A 263 -4.53 11.09 -7.79
C VAL A 263 -4.76 9.63 -8.14
N THR A 264 -5.38 8.87 -7.23
CA THR A 264 -5.78 7.47 -7.43
C THR A 264 -6.77 7.36 -8.59
N GLN A 265 -7.78 8.24 -8.60
CA GLN A 265 -8.77 8.34 -9.66
C GLN A 265 -8.11 8.71 -10.99
N ILE A 266 -7.25 9.74 -11.02
CA ILE A 266 -6.55 10.16 -12.24
C ILE A 266 -5.71 9.00 -12.81
N LEU A 267 -4.94 8.30 -11.98
CA LEU A 267 -4.14 7.16 -12.41
C LEU A 267 -5.00 6.07 -13.06
N HIS A 268 -6.19 5.81 -12.51
CA HIS A 268 -7.14 4.87 -13.07
C HIS A 268 -7.78 5.36 -14.38
N GLU A 269 -8.19 6.63 -14.44
CA GLU A 269 -8.74 7.27 -15.66
C GLU A 269 -7.73 7.30 -16.80
N GLN A 270 -6.44 7.41 -16.48
CA GLN A 270 -5.33 7.32 -17.44
C GLN A 270 -4.92 5.86 -17.73
N GLY A 271 -5.77 4.89 -17.39
CA GLY A 271 -5.70 3.53 -17.92
C GLY A 271 -4.99 2.50 -17.02
N ILE A 272 -4.66 2.81 -15.77
CA ILE A 272 -4.19 1.78 -14.84
C ILE A 272 -5.42 0.99 -14.40
N ALA A 273 -5.46 -0.31 -14.74
CA ALA A 273 -6.66 -1.13 -14.57
C ALA A 273 -7.13 -1.21 -13.12
N ARG A 274 -6.19 -1.31 -12.16
CA ARG A 274 -6.49 -1.33 -10.73
C ARG A 274 -5.59 -0.39 -9.94
N VAL A 275 -6.20 0.54 -9.22
CA VAL A 275 -5.50 1.46 -8.35
C VAL A 275 -6.17 1.42 -6.98
N LEU A 276 -5.43 0.98 -5.97
CA LEU A 276 -5.82 1.03 -4.57
C LEU A 276 -5.18 2.26 -3.94
N GLY A 277 -5.97 3.21 -3.49
CA GLY A 277 -5.48 4.42 -2.81
C GLY A 277 -6.05 4.55 -1.41
N MET A 278 -5.67 5.61 -0.71
CA MET A 278 -6.25 6.00 0.58
C MET A 278 -7.10 7.27 0.39
N ARG A 279 -8.29 7.34 1.01
CA ARG A 279 -9.12 8.58 0.98
C ARG A 279 -8.44 9.74 1.70
N LEU A 280 -7.84 9.46 2.84
CA LEU A 280 -7.18 10.41 3.74
C LEU A 280 -5.82 9.84 4.17
N SER A 281 -5.09 10.63 4.96
CA SER A 281 -3.82 10.20 5.55
C SER A 281 -4.02 8.94 6.40
N VAL A 282 -3.14 7.96 6.22
CA VAL A 282 -3.18 6.67 6.90
C VAL A 282 -2.00 6.56 7.85
N GLN A 283 -2.18 5.89 8.99
CA GLN A 283 -1.08 5.61 9.91
C GLN A 283 -0.17 4.51 9.35
N ASP A 284 1.14 4.67 9.45
CA ASP A 284 2.13 3.75 8.87
C ASP A 284 1.94 2.30 9.34
N LYS A 285 1.68 2.10 10.64
CA LYS A 285 1.37 0.77 11.20
C LYS A 285 0.09 0.16 10.61
N ALA A 286 -0.96 0.96 10.43
CA ALA A 286 -2.21 0.51 9.82
C ALA A 286 -2.03 0.20 8.33
N ALA A 287 -1.31 1.06 7.60
CA ALA A 287 -0.98 0.84 6.19
C ALA A 287 -0.16 -0.45 6.00
N SER A 288 0.84 -0.66 6.86
CA SER A 288 1.67 -1.86 6.83
C SER A 288 0.88 -3.12 7.15
N ALA A 289 0.06 -3.11 8.21
CA ALA A 289 -0.79 -4.25 8.56
C ALA A 289 -1.83 -4.55 7.46
N PHE A 290 -2.39 -3.52 6.84
CA PHE A 290 -3.30 -3.65 5.71
C PHE A 290 -2.61 -4.29 4.51
N ASN A 291 -1.47 -3.74 4.08
CA ASN A 291 -0.69 -4.24 2.94
C ASN A 291 -0.27 -5.69 3.17
N ALA A 292 0.18 -6.02 4.38
CA ALA A 292 0.56 -7.37 4.73
C ALA A 292 -0.57 -8.37 4.58
N GLU A 293 -1.74 -8.08 5.17
CA GLU A 293 -2.89 -8.97 5.03
C GLU A 293 -3.33 -9.04 3.57
N LEU A 294 -3.42 -7.91 2.86
CA LEU A 294 -3.78 -7.84 1.44
C LEU A 294 -2.89 -8.77 0.60
N PHE A 295 -1.56 -8.64 0.70
CA PHE A 295 -0.62 -9.46 -0.09
C PHE A 295 -0.57 -10.91 0.37
N ARG A 296 -0.78 -11.18 1.66
CA ARG A 296 -0.94 -12.55 2.16
C ARG A 296 -2.18 -13.21 1.57
N ARG A 297 -3.31 -12.51 1.46
CA ARG A 297 -4.53 -13.05 0.82
C ARG A 297 -4.32 -13.25 -0.69
N ILE A 298 -3.67 -12.30 -1.37
CA ILE A 298 -3.31 -12.42 -2.79
C ILE A 298 -2.39 -13.63 -3.03
N SER A 299 -1.39 -13.86 -2.18
CA SER A 299 -0.46 -15.00 -2.30
C SER A 299 -1.12 -16.35 -2.00
N LEU A 300 -2.28 -16.36 -1.33
CA LEU A 300 -3.14 -17.52 -1.14
C LEU A 300 -4.13 -17.73 -2.29
N GLY A 301 -4.17 -16.84 -3.28
CA GLY A 301 -5.03 -16.96 -4.46
C GLY A 301 -6.44 -16.42 -4.27
N ASP A 302 -6.71 -15.64 -3.21
CA ASP A 302 -7.97 -14.91 -3.13
C ASP A 302 -8.05 -13.85 -4.26
N SER A 303 -9.29 -13.55 -4.70
CA SER A 303 -9.52 -12.40 -5.59
C SER A 303 -9.14 -11.10 -4.90
N LEU A 304 -8.80 -10.07 -5.68
CA LEU A 304 -8.41 -8.77 -5.13
C LEU A 304 -9.50 -8.17 -4.23
N GLY A 305 -10.76 -8.26 -4.65
CA GLY A 305 -11.90 -7.77 -3.88
C GLY A 305 -12.06 -8.48 -2.54
N ARG A 306 -11.83 -9.80 -2.50
CA ARG A 306 -11.85 -10.59 -1.28
C ARG A 306 -10.65 -10.28 -0.38
N ALA A 307 -9.47 -10.16 -0.97
CA ALA A 307 -8.25 -9.77 -0.26
C ALA A 307 -8.43 -8.40 0.42
N LEU A 308 -9.00 -7.43 -0.29
CA LEU A 308 -9.33 -6.10 0.24
C LEU A 308 -10.32 -6.16 1.41
N ALA A 309 -11.43 -6.88 1.26
CA ALA A 309 -12.44 -7.00 2.32
C ALA A 309 -11.86 -7.62 3.60
N LEU A 310 -11.02 -8.65 3.46
CA LEU A 310 -10.40 -9.34 4.60
C LEU A 310 -9.25 -8.54 5.23
N ALA A 311 -8.53 -7.74 4.44
CA ALA A 311 -7.56 -6.78 4.97
C ALA A 311 -8.26 -5.69 5.81
N ARG A 312 -9.41 -5.18 5.35
CA ARG A 312 -10.25 -4.25 6.13
C ARG A 312 -10.79 -4.90 7.40
N GLU A 313 -11.31 -6.13 7.32
CA GLU A 313 -11.77 -6.89 8.49
C GLU A 313 -10.65 -7.06 9.51
N THR A 314 -9.44 -7.39 9.05
CA THR A 314 -8.26 -7.57 9.92
C THR A 314 -7.87 -6.27 10.60
N LEU A 315 -7.85 -5.15 9.87
CA LEU A 315 -7.63 -3.84 10.48
C LEU A 315 -8.70 -3.51 11.50
N ALA A 316 -9.98 -3.71 11.16
CA ALA A 316 -11.12 -3.40 12.03
C ALA A 316 -11.09 -4.14 13.38
N ARG A 317 -10.40 -5.28 13.47
CA ARG A 317 -10.16 -6.02 14.72
C ARG A 317 -9.11 -5.37 15.64
N GLY A 318 -8.34 -4.41 15.15
CA GLY A 318 -7.41 -3.60 15.95
C GLY A 318 -6.08 -4.28 16.32
N GLY A 319 -5.78 -5.46 15.77
CA GLY A 319 -4.56 -6.22 16.10
C GLY A 319 -3.24 -5.57 15.69
N TRP A 320 -3.30 -4.46 14.94
CA TRP A 320 -2.16 -3.66 14.49
C TRP A 320 -1.74 -2.59 15.52
N LEU A 321 -2.53 -2.38 16.58
CA LEU A 321 -2.25 -1.43 17.64
C LEU A 321 -1.27 -2.04 18.65
N ASN A 322 -0.31 -1.25 19.13
CA ASN A 322 0.48 -1.68 20.28
C ASN A 322 -0.37 -1.64 21.55
N PRO A 323 -0.17 -2.58 22.49
CA PRO A 323 -0.82 -2.52 23.81
C PRO A 323 -0.56 -1.21 24.56
N ALA A 324 0.62 -0.60 24.36
CA ALA A 324 0.97 0.70 24.92
C ALA A 324 0.19 1.87 24.28
N ASP A 325 -0.07 1.80 22.96
CA ASP A 325 -0.92 2.75 22.24
C ASP A 325 -2.41 2.57 22.64
N SER A 326 -2.73 1.43 23.26
CA SER A 326 -4.07 1.06 23.76
C SER A 326 -4.26 1.35 25.26
N ALA A 327 -3.17 1.62 25.98
CA ALA A 327 -3.15 1.66 27.45
C ALA A 327 -3.77 2.98 27.97
N GLY A 328 -5.08 2.95 28.19
CA GLY A 328 -5.80 3.98 28.97
C GLY A 328 -7.07 4.55 28.33
N GLN A 329 -7.38 4.20 27.07
CA GLN A 329 -8.52 4.81 26.35
C GLN A 329 -9.49 3.82 25.68
N ILE A 330 -9.22 2.51 25.70
CA ILE A 330 -9.95 1.56 24.85
C ILE A 330 -10.62 0.47 25.70
N SER A 331 -11.91 0.64 25.99
CA SER A 331 -12.76 -0.35 26.64
C SER A 331 -13.39 -1.36 25.66
N HIS A 332 -13.11 -1.26 24.36
CA HIS A 332 -13.77 -2.05 23.31
C HIS A 332 -12.78 -2.72 22.34
N PRO A 333 -13.01 -3.99 21.96
CA PRO A 333 -12.21 -4.66 20.94
C PRO A 333 -12.44 -4.01 19.56
N GLY A 334 -11.37 -3.67 18.84
CA GLY A 334 -11.45 -3.18 17.46
C GLY A 334 -10.48 -2.02 17.15
N ASP A 335 -10.56 -1.52 15.92
CA ASP A 335 -9.84 -0.33 15.45
C ASP A 335 -10.53 0.95 15.95
N PRO A 336 -9.96 1.67 16.93
CA PRO A 336 -10.55 2.89 17.46
C PRO A 336 -10.46 4.05 16.46
N PHE A 337 -9.50 4.00 15.52
CA PHE A 337 -9.17 5.08 14.60
C PHE A 337 -9.81 4.91 13.22
N ALA A 338 -10.62 3.87 13.02
CA ALA A 338 -11.32 3.57 11.78
C ALA A 338 -10.41 3.61 10.52
N GLN A 339 -9.13 3.25 10.65
CA GLN A 339 -8.16 3.22 9.55
C GLN A 339 -8.59 2.23 8.45
N TRP A 340 -9.34 1.18 8.81
CA TRP A 340 -9.91 0.23 7.84
C TRP A 340 -10.83 0.87 6.78
N THR A 341 -11.33 2.09 7.01
CA THR A 341 -12.23 2.78 6.08
C THR A 341 -11.50 3.56 4.99
N LEU A 342 -10.18 3.74 5.12
CA LEU A 342 -9.38 4.59 4.24
C LEU A 342 -9.06 3.96 2.88
N PRO A 343 -8.72 2.66 2.79
CA PRO A 343 -8.40 2.04 1.51
C PRO A 343 -9.58 2.11 0.55
N VAL A 344 -9.34 2.48 -0.70
CA VAL A 344 -10.32 2.61 -1.79
C VAL A 344 -9.77 1.96 -3.03
N LEU A 345 -10.56 1.12 -3.69
CA LEU A 345 -10.18 0.46 -4.94
C LEU A 345 -10.94 1.05 -6.13
N PHE A 346 -10.19 1.57 -7.10
CA PHE A 346 -10.66 1.81 -8.46
C PHE A 346 -10.28 0.61 -9.34
N ASP A 347 -11.27 0.04 -10.04
CA ASP A 347 -11.10 -1.19 -10.80
C ASP A 347 -12.02 -1.22 -12.03
N SER A 348 -11.43 -1.45 -13.21
CA SER A 348 -12.13 -1.56 -14.50
C SER A 348 -12.14 -2.99 -15.07
N THR A 349 -11.72 -3.96 -14.26
CA THR A 349 -11.62 -5.38 -14.62
C THR A 349 -12.72 -6.21 -13.95
N VAL A 350 -12.77 -7.53 -14.16
CA VAL A 350 -13.56 -8.42 -13.28
C VAL A 350 -12.79 -8.74 -12.01
N ASP A 351 -13.49 -8.93 -10.89
CA ASP A 351 -12.83 -9.39 -9.67
C ASP A 351 -12.34 -10.84 -9.84
N ALA A 352 -11.04 -11.02 -9.69
CA ALA A 352 -10.36 -12.29 -9.88
C ALA A 352 -9.01 -12.28 -9.12
N PRO A 353 -8.39 -13.44 -8.90
CA PRO A 353 -7.03 -13.52 -8.36
C PRO A 353 -6.06 -12.74 -9.24
N LEU A 354 -4.99 -12.19 -8.63
CA LEU A 354 -3.87 -11.60 -9.39
C LEU A 354 -2.82 -12.64 -9.75
N ILE A 355 -2.77 -13.74 -8.99
CA ILE A 355 -1.73 -14.76 -9.02
C ILE A 355 -2.36 -16.13 -9.24
N ASP A 356 -1.79 -16.90 -10.16
CA ASP A 356 -2.01 -18.33 -10.31
C ASP A 356 -1.13 -19.10 -9.33
N VAL A 357 -1.71 -19.48 -8.19
CA VAL A 357 -1.03 -20.23 -7.13
C VAL A 357 -0.64 -21.66 -7.53
N THR A 358 -1.17 -22.16 -8.66
CA THR A 358 -0.85 -23.50 -9.18
C THR A 358 0.35 -23.48 -10.12
N ARG A 359 0.68 -22.31 -10.68
CA ARG A 359 1.77 -22.13 -11.62
C ARG A 359 2.97 -21.49 -10.94
N LYS A 360 4.04 -22.27 -10.76
CA LYS A 360 5.36 -21.72 -10.42
C LYS A 360 6.07 -21.27 -11.69
N SER A 361 6.63 -20.06 -11.69
CA SER A 361 7.44 -19.61 -12.82
C SER A 361 8.72 -20.43 -12.90
N GLN A 362 9.06 -20.89 -14.10
CA GLN A 362 10.29 -21.65 -14.36
C GLN A 362 11.50 -20.75 -14.64
N THR A 363 11.26 -19.47 -14.92
CA THR A 363 12.25 -18.50 -15.36
C THR A 363 12.12 -17.24 -14.53
N PHE A 364 12.78 -17.23 -13.39
CA PHE A 364 13.25 -15.97 -12.84
C PHE A 364 14.77 -16.06 -12.74
N PRO A 365 15.54 -15.19 -13.40
CA PRO A 365 16.80 -14.81 -12.80
C PRO A 365 16.41 -14.26 -11.43
N ALA A 366 16.76 -14.97 -10.37
CA ALA A 366 16.68 -14.40 -9.05
C ALA A 366 17.48 -13.10 -9.11
N ALA A 367 16.85 -11.97 -8.81
CA ALA A 367 17.59 -10.75 -8.48
C ALA A 367 18.40 -10.95 -7.18
N HIS A 368 18.29 -12.12 -6.54
CA HIS A 368 19.37 -12.68 -5.74
C HIS A 368 20.43 -13.24 -6.70
N SER A 369 21.34 -12.38 -7.15
CA SER A 369 22.68 -12.87 -7.45
C SER A 369 23.08 -13.78 -6.27
N PRO A 370 23.60 -15.00 -6.50
CA PRO A 370 24.14 -15.81 -5.42
C PRO A 370 25.06 -14.91 -4.59
N PRO A 371 25.07 -15.04 -3.24
CA PRO A 371 25.87 -14.16 -2.39
C PRO A 371 27.29 -14.15 -2.95
N SER A 372 27.68 -13.02 -3.53
CA SER A 372 29.01 -12.89 -4.10
C SER A 372 29.95 -12.92 -2.91
N THR A 373 30.99 -13.73 -2.94
CA THR A 373 31.96 -13.74 -1.85
C THR A 373 33.07 -12.77 -2.20
N PHE A 374 33.37 -11.83 -1.29
CA PHE A 374 34.51 -10.95 -1.42
C PHE A 374 35.63 -11.44 -0.49
N MET A 375 36.85 -11.53 -1.03
CA MET A 375 38.02 -11.96 -0.27
C MET A 375 38.73 -10.75 0.33
N ILE A 376 38.91 -10.73 1.65
CA ILE A 376 39.82 -9.78 2.33
C ILE A 376 40.89 -10.60 3.05
N GLY A 377 42.09 -10.66 2.48
CA GLY A 377 43.15 -11.54 2.98
C GLY A 377 42.75 -13.01 2.87
N GLU A 378 42.77 -13.74 3.99
CA GLU A 378 42.33 -15.14 4.08
C GLU A 378 40.82 -15.30 4.39
N HIS A 379 40.10 -14.20 4.61
CA HIS A 379 38.69 -14.24 4.99
C HIS A 379 37.76 -14.11 3.79
N VAL A 380 36.81 -15.04 3.69
CA VAL A 380 35.70 -15.02 2.73
C VAL A 380 34.53 -14.28 3.39
N LEU A 381 34.21 -13.08 2.92
CA LEU A 381 33.04 -12.33 3.39
C LEU A 381 31.88 -12.54 2.42
N PRO A 382 30.69 -12.95 2.89
CA PRO A 382 29.50 -12.96 2.05
C PRO A 382 29.09 -11.51 1.74
N VAL A 383 29.07 -11.14 0.47
CA VAL A 383 28.44 -9.91 0.01
C VAL A 383 26.95 -10.16 0.03
N LEU A 384 26.29 -9.52 0.99
CA LEU A 384 24.86 -9.50 1.08
C LEU A 384 24.27 -8.91 -0.20
N SER A 385 23.22 -9.55 -0.73
CA SER A 385 22.48 -8.98 -1.85
C SER A 385 21.87 -7.63 -1.44
N ARG A 386 21.56 -6.77 -2.41
CA ARG A 386 20.96 -5.45 -2.11
C ARG A 386 19.70 -5.53 -1.24
N GLY A 387 18.89 -6.57 -1.41
CA GLY A 387 17.69 -6.84 -0.60
C GLY A 387 17.98 -7.20 0.87
N ALA A 388 19.24 -7.45 1.23
CA ALA A 388 19.66 -7.68 2.62
C ALA A 388 20.17 -6.40 3.31
N PHE A 389 20.22 -5.26 2.62
CA PHE A 389 20.50 -3.93 3.20
C PHE A 389 19.19 -3.17 3.52
N ILE A 390 18.25 -3.86 4.16
CA ILE A 390 16.97 -3.26 4.61
C ILE A 390 17.26 -2.17 5.64
N GLY A 391 16.59 -1.03 5.51
CA GLY A 391 16.69 0.06 6.47
C GLY A 391 18.06 0.74 6.55
N ARG A 392 18.82 0.74 5.45
CA ARG A 392 20.16 1.39 5.38
C ARG A 392 20.26 2.52 4.38
N ARG A 393 19.14 2.91 3.77
CA ARG A 393 19.10 3.93 2.72
C ARG A 393 19.56 5.30 3.23
N ALA A 394 19.33 5.68 4.50
CA ALA A 394 19.89 6.90 5.08
C ALA A 394 21.42 6.90 5.12
N GLN A 395 22.02 5.83 5.66
CA GLN A 395 23.48 5.72 5.76
C GLN A 395 24.10 5.58 4.37
N ILE A 396 23.48 4.79 3.48
CA ILE A 396 23.91 4.69 2.09
C ILE A 396 23.93 6.07 1.44
N ARG A 397 22.86 6.87 1.54
CA ARG A 397 22.83 8.23 1.00
C ARG A 397 23.92 9.13 1.55
N GLN A 398 24.03 9.21 2.87
CA GLN A 398 24.99 10.09 3.55
C GLN A 398 26.42 9.83 3.10
N HIS A 399 26.76 8.55 2.97
CA HIS A 399 28.10 8.09 2.68
C HIS A 399 28.38 8.03 1.17
N LEU A 400 27.45 7.51 0.37
CA LEU A 400 27.55 7.43 -1.09
C LEU A 400 27.71 8.82 -1.71
N LYS A 401 26.98 9.82 -1.20
CA LYS A 401 27.12 11.21 -1.66
C LYS A 401 28.55 11.72 -1.46
N LYS A 402 29.09 11.58 -0.26
CA LYS A 402 30.45 12.01 0.07
C LYS A 402 31.52 11.27 -0.73
N PHE A 403 31.29 9.98 -1.01
CA PHE A 403 32.16 9.17 -1.85
C PHE A 403 32.15 9.63 -3.31
N ILE A 404 30.97 9.86 -3.89
CA ILE A 404 30.82 10.39 -5.26
C ILE A 404 31.45 11.79 -5.37
N GLU A 405 31.28 12.63 -4.35
CA GLU A 405 31.90 13.96 -4.26
C GLU A 405 33.42 13.90 -3.99
N GLY A 406 33.99 12.71 -3.80
CA GLY A 406 35.42 12.48 -3.58
C GLY A 406 35.94 12.90 -2.21
N THR A 407 35.04 13.19 -1.26
CA THR A 407 35.38 13.59 0.12
C THR A 407 35.58 12.39 1.06
N GLU A 408 35.02 11.23 0.72
CA GLU A 408 35.29 9.94 1.37
C GLU A 408 35.97 9.00 0.35
N PRO A 409 37.22 8.56 0.57
CA PRO A 409 37.99 7.80 -0.44
C PRO A 409 37.61 6.31 -0.54
N ALA A 410 36.84 5.79 0.42
CA ALA A 410 36.35 4.41 0.42
C ALA A 410 35.11 4.30 1.31
N LEU A 411 34.19 3.41 0.94
CA LEU A 411 33.01 3.06 1.71
C LEU A 411 32.98 1.57 1.99
N MET A 412 32.86 1.22 3.27
CA MET A 412 32.64 -0.15 3.71
C MET A 412 31.38 -0.20 4.58
N PHE A 413 30.29 -0.70 4.02
CA PHE A 413 29.08 -0.97 4.79
C PHE A 413 29.25 -2.32 5.50
N THR A 414 29.27 -2.30 6.83
CA THR A 414 29.21 -3.52 7.65
C THR A 414 27.91 -3.50 8.46
N GLY A 415 27.31 -4.68 8.63
CA GLY A 415 26.09 -4.85 9.41
C GLY A 415 26.13 -6.18 10.15
N HIS A 416 25.53 -6.24 11.33
CA HIS A 416 25.24 -7.50 12.01
C HIS A 416 24.05 -8.18 11.32
N GLY A 417 24.24 -8.62 10.08
CA GLY A 417 23.24 -9.40 9.36
C GLY A 417 23.30 -10.86 9.80
N GLY A 418 22.30 -11.31 10.56
CA GLY A 418 22.13 -12.70 10.97
C GLY A 418 22.22 -12.90 12.48
N TRP A 419 21.11 -12.67 13.20
CA TRP A 419 20.98 -13.08 14.60
C TRP A 419 20.08 -14.31 14.73
N GLU A 420 20.57 -15.45 14.24
CA GLU A 420 20.19 -16.73 14.84
C GLU A 420 21.20 -17.02 15.96
N ARG A 421 20.77 -16.96 17.23
CA ARG A 421 21.53 -17.60 18.32
C ARG A 421 21.32 -19.12 18.15
N PRO A 422 22.38 -19.96 18.18
CA PRO A 422 23.10 -20.16 19.44
C PRO A 422 24.64 -20.30 19.34
N HIS A 423 25.27 -19.86 20.44
CA HIS A 423 26.58 -20.28 20.98
C HIS A 423 27.84 -20.14 20.12
N TRP A 424 28.48 -18.97 20.14
CA TRP A 424 29.94 -18.85 20.33
C TRP A 424 30.25 -17.53 21.06
N GLN A 425 30.49 -17.63 22.38
CA GLN A 425 31.39 -16.71 23.06
C GLN A 425 32.82 -17.11 22.69
N ASP A 426 33.72 -16.13 22.68
CA ASP A 426 35.17 -16.25 22.54
C ASP A 426 35.71 -16.38 21.11
N THR A 427 35.95 -15.23 20.46
CA THR A 427 37.29 -14.74 20.07
C THR A 427 37.16 -13.59 19.06
N LEU A 428 37.39 -12.36 19.52
CA LEU A 428 37.80 -11.26 18.64
C LEU A 428 39.31 -11.06 18.83
N PRO A 429 40.17 -11.31 17.83
CA PRO A 429 41.55 -10.84 17.87
C PRO A 429 41.60 -9.36 17.45
N ASN A 430 42.33 -8.58 18.24
CA ASN A 430 42.71 -7.19 17.96
C ASN A 430 43.43 -7.09 16.61
N GLY A 431 42.82 -6.46 15.59
CA GLY A 431 43.47 -6.35 14.27
C GLY A 431 42.70 -5.57 13.21
N PHE A 432 41.98 -4.50 13.55
CA PHE A 432 41.33 -3.62 12.56
C PHE A 432 42.00 -2.24 12.50
N SER A 433 43.32 -2.22 12.41
CA SER A 433 44.10 -1.02 12.11
C SER A 433 45.00 -1.32 10.91
N ASN A 434 44.78 -0.61 9.81
CA ASN A 434 45.51 -0.64 8.53
C ASN A 434 44.96 -1.63 7.49
N LEU A 435 44.07 -1.13 6.63
CA LEU A 435 43.95 -1.56 5.23
C LEU A 435 43.30 -0.42 4.44
N THR A 436 44.06 0.67 4.30
CA THR A 436 43.79 1.78 3.40
C THR A 436 44.51 1.50 2.08
N ARG A 437 43.82 1.76 0.95
CA ARG A 437 44.26 1.63 -0.46
C ARG A 437 44.15 0.23 -1.08
N GLN A 438 43.06 0.01 -1.81
CA GLN A 438 43.09 -0.32 -3.24
C GLN A 438 41.66 -0.54 -3.73
N ILE A 439 40.97 0.52 -4.18
CA ILE A 439 39.91 0.38 -5.18
C ILE A 439 39.92 1.68 -6.01
N GLY A 440 40.17 1.55 -7.31
CA GLY A 440 39.98 2.56 -8.34
C GLY A 440 39.07 2.01 -9.42
#